data_AF-A0A0N9NB48-F1
#
_entry.id   AF-A0A0N9NB48-F1
#
_cell.length_a   1.000
_cell.length_b   1.000
_cell.length_c   1.000
_cell.angle_alpha   90.00
_cell.angle_beta   90.00
_cell.angle_gamma   90.00
#
_symmetry.space_group_name_H-M   'P 1'
#
loop_
_entity.id
_entity.type
_entity.pdbx_description
1 polymer ?
#
loop_
_entity_poly.entity_id
_entity_poly.type
_entity_poly.pdbx_seq_one_letter_code
_entity_poly.pdbx_strand_id
1 'polypeptide(L)'
;MLAMMLFFSGLVQASVMDDIAELEAHKTAPTERETVIEEETPPSKSHTVAVKPYRLPNGKVINLNDYTLVLFMQAKCPYCQQFDPQLALLSAQTGFKVFAYTLDGQGDMAFPNAIPAPAEVVQTFLGQRCKLLHLLCF
;
A
#
# COMPACT_ATOMS: atom_id res chain seq x y z
N MET A 1 -13.82 27.92 -51.12
CA MET A 1 -12.87 28.48 -50.13
C MET A 1 -13.06 27.79 -48.77
N LEU A 2 -12.98 26.46 -48.71
CA LEU A 2 -13.15 25.67 -47.48
C LEU A 2 -12.29 24.39 -47.43
N ALA A 3 -11.48 24.11 -48.46
CA ALA A 3 -10.76 22.84 -48.59
C ALA A 3 -9.29 22.91 -48.14
N MET A 4 -8.86 24.01 -47.54
CA MET A 4 -7.42 24.29 -47.30
C MET A 4 -7.10 24.54 -45.82
N MET A 5 -7.90 24.00 -44.89
CA MET A 5 -7.72 24.18 -43.44
C MET A 5 -7.65 22.87 -42.63
N LEU A 6 -7.20 21.76 -43.25
CA LEU A 6 -7.10 20.46 -42.55
C LEU A 6 -5.71 19.79 -42.62
N PHE A 7 -4.63 20.55 -42.86
CA PHE A 7 -3.28 19.98 -42.96
C PHE A 7 -2.23 20.55 -41.98
N PHE A 8 -2.63 21.32 -40.97
CA PHE A 8 -1.67 21.98 -40.05
C PHE A 8 -1.46 21.31 -38.69
N SER A 9 -2.06 20.13 -38.42
CA SER A 9 -1.98 19.49 -37.08
C SER A 9 -0.83 18.49 -36.90
N GLY A 10 0.18 18.47 -37.79
CA GLY A 10 1.13 17.33 -37.88
C GLY A 10 2.58 17.55 -37.45
N LEU A 11 3.02 18.74 -37.02
CA LEU A 11 4.46 19.06 -36.94
C LEU A 11 5.01 19.41 -35.54
N VAL A 12 4.41 18.94 -34.45
CA VAL A 12 4.88 19.24 -33.07
C VAL A 12 5.18 17.98 -32.25
N GLN A 13 6.01 17.05 -32.75
CA GLN A 13 6.45 15.88 -31.97
C GLN A 13 7.89 15.41 -32.26
N ALA A 14 8.83 16.32 -32.53
CA ALA A 14 10.21 15.90 -32.83
C ALA A 14 11.18 15.91 -31.62
N SER A 15 10.91 16.65 -30.53
CA SER A 15 11.93 16.86 -29.48
C SER A 15 11.78 16.02 -28.21
N VAL A 16 10.62 15.40 -27.97
CA VAL A 16 10.38 14.64 -26.71
C VAL A 16 11.19 13.34 -26.66
N MET A 17 11.54 12.78 -27.82
CA MET A 17 12.31 11.52 -27.88
C MET A 17 13.78 11.70 -27.48
N ASP A 18 14.40 12.83 -27.81
CA ASP A 18 15.79 13.11 -27.46
C ASP A 18 15.95 13.35 -25.95
N ASP A 19 15.00 14.06 -25.31
CA ASP A 19 14.99 14.31 -23.87
C ASP A 19 14.94 13.00 -23.05
N ILE A 20 14.19 11.99 -23.53
CA ILE A 20 14.09 10.68 -22.86
C ILE A 20 15.39 9.90 -23.01
N ALA A 21 16.02 9.94 -24.19
CA ALA A 21 17.28 9.25 -24.45
C ALA A 21 18.42 9.76 -23.57
N GLU A 22 18.48 11.07 -23.31
CA GLU A 22 19.46 11.67 -22.39
C GLU A 22 19.23 11.21 -20.94
N LEU A 23 17.97 11.20 -20.47
CA LEU A 23 17.61 10.74 -19.13
C LEU A 23 17.92 9.24 -18.89
N GLU A 24 17.81 8.41 -19.93
CA GLU A 24 18.15 6.98 -19.86
C GLU A 24 19.67 6.72 -19.88
N ALA A 25 20.45 7.56 -20.57
CA ALA A 25 21.91 7.48 -20.56
C ALA A 25 22.49 7.70 -19.15
N HIS A 26 21.88 8.59 -18.37
CA HIS A 26 22.28 8.83 -16.98
C HIS A 26 21.94 7.69 -16.00
N LYS A 27 21.12 6.71 -16.41
CA LYS A 27 20.71 5.58 -15.57
C LYS A 27 21.62 4.35 -15.69
N THR A 28 22.45 4.27 -16.74
CA THR A 28 23.11 3.02 -17.15
C THR A 28 24.63 3.02 -16.98
N ALA A 29 25.22 3.95 -16.21
CA ALA A 29 26.64 3.89 -15.85
C ALA A 29 26.86 2.89 -14.69
N PRO A 30 27.74 1.87 -14.84
CA PRO A 30 28.18 1.06 -13.72
C PRO A 30 29.14 1.89 -12.86
N THR A 31 28.67 2.32 -11.70
CA THR A 31 29.52 2.91 -10.66
C THR A 31 30.13 1.79 -9.83
N GLU A 32 31.34 1.33 -10.21
CA GLU A 32 32.23 0.61 -9.31
C GLU A 32 33.26 1.57 -8.70
N ARG A 33 33.17 1.71 -7.36
CA ARG A 33 34.18 2.00 -6.31
C ARG A 33 35.08 3.24 -6.49
N GLU A 34 35.19 4.16 -5.54
CA GLU A 34 35.87 4.08 -4.23
C GLU A 34 35.65 5.46 -3.54
N THR A 35 35.37 5.66 -2.25
CA THR A 35 36.18 5.37 -1.05
C THR A 35 35.33 5.40 0.23
N VAL A 36 35.80 4.61 1.19
CA VAL A 36 35.33 4.34 2.56
C VAL A 36 35.10 5.60 3.42
N ILE A 37 33.95 5.67 4.09
CA ILE A 37 33.85 6.15 5.48
C ILE A 37 33.09 5.08 6.26
N GLU A 38 33.77 4.57 7.27
CA GLU A 38 33.35 3.54 8.21
C GLU A 38 32.44 4.18 9.26
N GLU A 39 31.14 3.90 9.20
CA GLU A 39 30.24 4.05 10.34
C GLU A 39 29.43 2.76 10.41
N GLU A 40 29.70 1.94 11.43
CA GLU A 40 29.07 0.65 11.70
C GLU A 40 27.55 0.81 11.78
N THR A 41 26.90 0.67 10.63
CA THR A 41 25.47 0.39 10.56
C THR A 41 25.36 -1.13 10.44
N PRO A 42 24.68 -1.83 11.38
CA PRO A 42 24.62 -3.28 11.37
C PRO A 42 24.09 -3.77 10.01
N PRO A 43 24.63 -4.89 9.49
CA PRO A 43 24.34 -5.34 8.15
C PRO A 43 22.83 -5.55 8.02
N SER A 44 22.21 -4.74 7.15
CA SER A 44 20.86 -5.01 6.66
C SER A 44 20.94 -6.33 5.91
N LYS A 45 20.73 -7.42 6.66
CA LYS A 45 20.52 -8.74 6.13
C LYS A 45 19.37 -8.59 5.14
N SER A 46 19.68 -8.62 3.86
CA SER A 46 18.72 -8.90 2.81
C SER A 46 18.14 -10.27 3.13
N HIS A 47 17.08 -10.26 3.94
CA HIS A 47 16.26 -11.44 4.15
C HIS A 47 15.59 -11.64 2.81
N THR A 48 16.09 -12.60 2.03
CA THR A 48 15.33 -13.17 0.93
C THR A 48 14.06 -13.78 1.53
N VAL A 49 13.00 -12.98 1.63
CA VAL A 49 11.71 -13.41 2.18
C VAL A 49 11.12 -14.40 1.18
N ALA A 50 10.93 -15.65 1.61
CA ALA A 50 10.32 -16.67 0.78
C ALA A 50 8.92 -16.23 0.29
N VAL A 51 8.68 -16.31 -1.02
CA VAL A 51 7.42 -15.95 -1.67
C VAL A 51 6.28 -16.78 -1.09
N LYS A 52 5.18 -16.14 -0.70
CA LYS A 52 3.96 -16.80 -0.17
C LYS A 52 2.82 -16.67 -1.18
N PRO A 53 2.67 -17.60 -2.15
CA PRO A 53 1.64 -17.49 -3.16
C PRO A 53 0.24 -17.74 -2.57
N TYR A 54 -0.71 -16.89 -2.92
CA TYR A 54 -2.13 -17.04 -2.56
C TYR A 54 -3.01 -16.81 -3.79
N ARG A 55 -3.96 -17.72 -4.01
CA ARG A 55 -4.91 -17.64 -5.13
C ARG A 55 -6.19 -16.97 -4.67
N LEU A 56 -6.48 -15.81 -5.25
CA LEU A 56 -7.70 -15.06 -5.02
C LEU A 56 -8.91 -15.76 -5.68
N PRO A 57 -10.15 -15.47 -5.25
CA PRO A 57 -11.36 -16.05 -5.83
C PRO A 57 -11.53 -15.78 -7.34
N ASN A 58 -10.98 -14.67 -7.85
CA ASN A 58 -10.96 -14.35 -9.27
C ASN A 58 -9.88 -15.11 -10.07
N GLY A 59 -9.14 -16.03 -9.45
CA GLY A 59 -8.10 -16.83 -10.06
C GLY A 59 -6.71 -16.16 -10.10
N LYS A 60 -6.58 -14.88 -9.74
CA LYS A 60 -5.30 -14.18 -9.67
C LYS A 60 -4.44 -14.75 -8.53
N VAL A 61 -3.16 -14.98 -8.79
CA VAL A 61 -2.18 -15.36 -7.75
C VAL A 61 -1.42 -14.12 -7.32
N ILE A 62 -1.32 -13.91 -6.01
CA ILE A 62 -0.56 -12.80 -5.39
C ILE A 62 0.48 -13.35 -4.42
N ASN A 63 1.53 -12.59 -4.13
CA ASN A 63 2.48 -12.89 -3.08
C ASN A 63 2.06 -12.17 -1.79
N LEU A 64 1.70 -12.91 -0.75
CA LEU A 64 1.20 -12.34 0.51
C LEU A 64 2.20 -11.44 1.24
N ASN A 65 3.49 -11.56 0.94
CA ASN A 65 4.49 -10.67 1.56
C ASN A 65 4.32 -9.21 1.12
N ASP A 66 3.71 -8.98 -0.05
CA ASP A 66 3.54 -7.66 -0.66
C ASP A 66 2.23 -6.98 -0.22
N TYR A 67 1.42 -7.65 0.60
CA TYR A 67 0.11 -7.16 1.03
C TYR A 67 -0.02 -7.19 2.56
N THR A 68 -0.78 -6.23 3.08
CA THR A 68 -1.18 -6.16 4.49
C THR A 68 -2.61 -5.66 4.54
N LEU A 69 -3.44 -6.34 5.31
CA LEU A 69 -4.81 -5.93 5.59
C LEU A 69 -4.77 -4.89 6.70
N VAL A 70 -5.37 -3.72 6.47
CA VAL A 70 -5.51 -2.69 7.49
C VAL A 70 -6.92 -2.78 8.04
N LEU A 71 -7.04 -3.04 9.35
CA LEU A 71 -8.31 -3.12 10.07
C LEU A 71 -8.50 -1.83 10.87
N PHE A 72 -9.68 -1.21 10.79
CA PHE A 72 -10.10 -0.15 11.72
C PHE A 72 -11.21 -0.70 12.62
N MET A 73 -11.00 -0.70 13.92
CA MET A 73 -11.89 -1.33 14.90
C MET A 73 -12.18 -0.39 16.09
N GLN A 74 -13.18 -0.79 16.89
CA GLN A 74 -13.46 -0.23 18.22
C GLN A 74 -13.75 -1.38 19.16
N ALA A 75 -13.15 -1.39 20.36
CA ALA A 75 -13.28 -2.50 21.30
C ALA A 75 -14.74 -2.77 21.69
N LYS A 76 -15.56 -1.72 21.68
CA LYS A 76 -16.99 -1.77 22.05
C LYS A 76 -17.94 -1.93 20.86
N CYS A 77 -17.47 -1.98 19.60
CA CYS A 77 -18.37 -2.25 18.48
C CYS A 77 -18.74 -3.74 18.46
N PRO A 78 -20.04 -4.12 18.53
CA PRO A 78 -20.45 -5.52 18.56
C PRO A 78 -20.08 -6.28 17.28
N TYR A 79 -20.01 -5.58 16.14
CA TYR A 79 -19.59 -6.18 14.88
C TYR A 79 -18.10 -6.51 14.85
N CYS A 80 -17.25 -5.61 15.37
CA CYS A 80 -15.82 -5.89 15.54
C CYS A 80 -15.63 -7.15 16.40
N GLN A 81 -16.33 -7.26 17.52
CA GLN A 81 -16.23 -8.44 18.39
C GLN A 81 -16.64 -9.76 17.71
N GLN A 82 -17.49 -9.71 16.69
CA GLN A 82 -17.89 -10.89 15.91
C GLN A 82 -16.93 -11.19 14.75
N PHE A 83 -16.48 -10.15 14.05
CA PHE A 83 -15.68 -10.28 12.84
C PHE A 83 -14.18 -10.44 13.12
N ASP A 84 -13.64 -9.72 14.11
CA ASP A 84 -12.22 -9.66 14.40
C ASP A 84 -11.63 -11.05 14.71
N PRO A 85 -12.30 -11.95 15.45
CA PRO A 85 -11.83 -13.33 15.62
C PRO A 85 -11.77 -14.12 14.31
N GLN A 86 -12.70 -13.88 13.38
CA GLN A 86 -12.70 -14.55 12.06
C GLN A 86 -11.56 -14.04 11.19
N LEU A 87 -11.28 -12.73 11.21
CA LEU A 87 -10.15 -12.15 10.49
C LEU A 87 -8.82 -12.62 11.07
N ALA A 88 -8.69 -12.69 12.40
CA ALA A 88 -7.51 -13.24 13.05
C ALA A 88 -7.28 -14.71 12.68
N LEU A 89 -8.36 -15.51 12.64
CA LEU A 89 -8.29 -16.90 12.19
C LEU A 89 -7.86 -17.01 10.72
N LEU A 90 -8.44 -16.21 9.83
CA LEU A 90 -8.07 -16.16 8.42
C LEU A 90 -6.59 -15.79 8.26
N SER A 91 -6.12 -14.77 8.99
CA SER A 91 -4.73 -14.35 9.01
C SER A 91 -3.80 -15.50 9.42
N ALA A 92 -4.14 -16.24 10.48
CA ALA A 92 -3.37 -17.39 10.93
C ALA A 92 -3.35 -18.55 9.91
N GLN A 93 -4.48 -18.82 9.25
CA GLN A 93 -4.60 -19.91 8.28
C GLN A 93 -3.88 -19.62 6.95
N THR A 94 -3.96 -18.39 6.46
CA THR A 94 -3.48 -18.01 5.13
C THR A 94 -2.11 -17.35 5.16
N GLY A 95 -1.74 -16.72 6.27
CA GLY A 95 -0.53 -15.91 6.39
C GLY A 95 -0.69 -14.45 5.97
N PHE A 96 -1.93 -13.95 5.78
CA PHE A 96 -2.17 -12.51 5.61
C PHE A 96 -1.68 -11.75 6.84
N LYS A 97 -0.89 -10.69 6.63
CA LYS A 97 -0.54 -9.75 7.69
C LYS A 97 -1.73 -8.83 7.94
N VAL A 98 -2.09 -8.62 9.20
CA VAL A 98 -3.14 -7.69 9.62
C VAL A 98 -2.52 -6.61 10.49
N PHE A 99 -2.80 -5.36 10.16
CA PHE A 99 -2.42 -4.19 10.94
C PHE A 99 -3.68 -3.52 11.47
N ALA A 100 -3.89 -3.58 12.78
CA ALA A 100 -5.11 -3.09 13.41
C ALA A 100 -4.93 -1.68 13.98
N TYR A 101 -5.83 -0.79 13.60
CA TYR A 101 -6.03 0.53 14.17
C TYR A 101 -7.29 0.55 15.04
N THR A 102 -7.20 1.16 16.21
CA THR A 102 -8.35 1.44 17.07
C THR A 102 -8.80 2.90 16.95
N LEU A 103 -10.11 3.11 16.87
CA LEU A 103 -10.72 4.44 16.83
C LEU A 103 -11.14 4.94 18.23
N ASP A 104 -11.27 4.03 19.20
CA ASP A 104 -11.61 4.35 20.60
C ASP A 104 -10.41 4.23 21.55
N GLY A 105 -9.23 3.94 21.01
CA GLY A 105 -7.98 3.83 21.77
C GLY A 105 -7.82 2.50 22.49
N GLN A 106 -8.74 1.55 22.30
CA GLN A 106 -8.70 0.21 22.90
C GLN A 106 -8.71 -0.89 21.83
N GLY A 107 -7.86 -1.89 22.01
CA GLY A 107 -7.93 -3.15 21.27
C GLY A 107 -8.99 -4.09 21.86
N ASP A 108 -9.34 -5.14 21.12
CA ASP A 108 -10.23 -6.20 21.59
C ASP A 108 -9.47 -7.51 21.89
N MET A 109 -10.18 -8.63 22.08
CA MET A 109 -9.53 -9.92 22.35
C MET A 109 -8.75 -10.46 21.15
N ALA A 110 -9.18 -10.17 19.92
CA ALA A 110 -8.52 -10.66 18.71
C ALA A 110 -7.31 -9.79 18.33
N PHE A 111 -7.40 -8.49 18.56
CA PHE A 111 -6.36 -7.50 18.29
C PHE A 111 -6.09 -6.62 19.53
N PRO A 112 -5.51 -7.18 20.60
CA PRO A 112 -5.31 -6.46 21.86
C PRO A 112 -4.30 -5.31 21.76
N ASN A 113 -3.40 -5.38 20.77
CA ASN A 113 -2.34 -4.40 20.55
C ASN A 113 -2.68 -3.43 19.38
N ALA A 114 -3.96 -3.21 19.10
CA ALA A 114 -4.38 -2.26 18.07
C ALA A 114 -3.87 -0.84 18.41
N ILE A 115 -3.33 -0.14 17.41
CA ILE A 115 -2.71 1.17 17.58
C ILE A 115 -3.75 2.27 17.35
N PRO A 116 -3.80 3.35 18.14
CA PRO A 116 -4.73 4.45 17.89
C PRO A 116 -4.57 5.04 16.47
N ALA A 117 -5.66 5.16 15.73
CA ALA A 117 -5.66 5.76 14.41
C ALA A 117 -5.27 7.26 14.49
N PRO A 118 -4.34 7.75 13.65
CA PRO A 118 -4.01 9.17 13.61
C PRO A 118 -5.24 10.03 13.30
N ALA A 119 -5.42 11.13 14.03
CA ALA A 119 -6.59 12.00 13.87
C ALA A 119 -6.75 12.52 12.43
N GLU A 120 -5.64 12.81 11.74
CA GLU A 120 -5.63 13.23 10.34
C GLU A 120 -6.17 12.15 9.38
N VAL A 121 -5.82 10.88 9.61
CA VAL A 121 -6.31 9.75 8.81
C VAL A 121 -7.81 9.58 9.01
N VAL A 122 -8.26 9.65 10.28
CA VAL A 122 -9.69 9.56 10.60
C VAL A 122 -10.46 10.72 9.96
N GLN A 123 -9.95 11.94 10.03
CA GLN A 123 -10.64 13.11 9.45
C GLN A 123 -10.68 13.05 7.92
N THR A 124 -9.56 12.71 7.28
CA THR A 124 -9.43 12.68 5.82
C THR A 124 -10.27 11.57 5.18
N PHE A 125 -10.20 10.36 5.74
CA PHE A 125 -10.82 9.18 5.12
C PHE A 125 -12.19 8.83 5.71
N LEU A 126 -12.41 9.18 6.99
CA LEU A 126 -13.61 8.82 7.74
C LEU A 126 -14.44 10.03 8.19
N GLY A 127 -13.96 11.27 8.07
CA GLY A 127 -14.63 12.47 8.61
C GLY A 127 -15.96 12.82 7.93
N GLN A 128 -15.99 12.92 6.59
CA GLN A 128 -17.26 13.12 5.86
C GLN A 128 -18.15 11.87 5.89
N ARG A 129 -17.53 10.72 6.16
CA ARG A 129 -18.15 9.42 6.31
C ARG A 129 -18.36 9.05 7.78
N CYS A 130 -18.28 9.97 8.74
CA CYS A 130 -18.37 9.59 10.15
C CYS A 130 -19.83 9.25 10.53
N LYS A 131 -20.81 9.77 9.77
CA LYS A 131 -22.18 9.23 9.74
C LYS A 131 -22.27 7.87 9.05
N LEU A 132 -21.36 7.59 8.12
CA LEU A 132 -21.24 6.33 7.38
C LEU A 132 -20.32 5.30 8.06
N LEU A 133 -19.64 5.63 9.16
CA LEU A 133 -18.78 4.68 9.87
C LEU A 133 -19.61 3.84 10.84
N HIS A 134 -20.74 4.37 11.31
CA HIS A 134 -21.87 3.55 11.73
C HIS A 134 -22.33 2.59 10.62
N LEU A 135 -22.10 2.93 9.33
CA LEU A 135 -22.47 2.09 8.19
C LEU A 135 -21.41 1.04 7.79
N LEU A 136 -20.16 1.19 8.23
CA LEU A 136 -19.09 0.21 8.04
C LEU A 136 -18.92 -0.72 9.27
N CYS A 137 -19.55 -0.36 10.40
CA CYS A 137 -20.03 -1.28 11.45
C CYS A 137 -21.54 -1.56 11.23
N PHE A 138 -21.97 -1.96 10.01
CA PHE A 138 -23.27 -2.64 9.80
C PHE A 138 -23.09 -4.15 9.68
#